data_AF-A0AA40HK93-F1
#
_entry.id   AF-A0AA40HK93-F1
#
_cell.length_a   1.000
_cell.length_b   1.000
_cell.length_c   1.000
_cell.angle_alpha   90.00
_cell.angle_beta   90.00
_cell.angle_gamma   90.00
#
_symmetry.space_group_name_H-M   'P 1'
#
loop_
_entity.id
_entity.type
_entity.pdbx_description
1 polymer ?
#
loop_
_entity_poly.entity_id
_entity_poly.type
_entity_poly.pdbx_seq_one_letter_code
_entity_poly.pdbx_strand_id
1 'polypeptide(L)'
;MTQSAHTRQDHGYSATYIKKKGSFAHLRIYPLGLVLLDLQSYHGDAEGKEVDSLLNKVEERIKESSQDTTGRVKRFHQSSRRDHWQVLAAADGRLVECDIDEGVSDEDSPYQNIKIPHSKQFGNILILSGDGNCVNLTEALSLYEEQLGHLYCPVEFSKEIVCVPSYLELWVFYTVWKKAKP
;
A
#
# COMPACT_ATOMS: atom_id res chain seq x y z
N MET A 1 1.04 -12.04 27.98
CA MET A 1 1.31 -12.40 26.58
C MET A 1 0.85 -13.82 26.43
N THR A 2 0.03 -14.10 25.42
CA THR A 2 -0.50 -15.45 25.18
C THR A 2 0.23 -16.03 24.00
N GLN A 3 0.71 -17.28 24.11
CA GLN A 3 1.37 -17.99 23.04
C GLN A 3 0.56 -19.23 22.70
N SER A 4 0.29 -19.43 21.42
CA SER A 4 -0.19 -20.72 20.88
C SER A 4 0.85 -21.24 19.91
N ALA A 5 1.18 -22.52 19.99
CA ALA A 5 2.16 -23.18 19.12
C ALA A 5 1.58 -24.47 18.56
N HIS A 6 1.78 -24.68 17.26
CA HIS A 6 1.31 -25.84 16.53
C HIS A 6 2.46 -26.40 15.70
N THR A 7 2.76 -27.68 15.92
CA THR A 7 3.71 -28.44 15.11
C THR A 7 2.93 -29.42 14.25
N ARG A 8 3.21 -29.46 12.95
CA ARG A 8 2.70 -30.49 12.04
C ARG A 8 3.88 -31.24 11.45
N GLN A 9 3.85 -32.58 11.53
CA GLN A 9 4.96 -33.46 11.13
C GLN A 9 5.56 -33.09 9.76
N ASP A 10 4.72 -32.80 8.77
CA ASP A 10 5.19 -32.52 7.39
C ASP A 10 5.18 -31.03 7.01
N HIS A 11 4.73 -30.15 7.92
CA HIS A 11 4.53 -28.73 7.60
C HIS A 11 5.23 -27.79 8.58
N GLY A 12 6.18 -28.31 9.37
CA GLY A 12 7.00 -27.53 10.29
C GLY A 12 6.21 -26.95 11.46
N TYR A 13 6.62 -25.76 11.89
CA TYR A 13 6.18 -25.13 13.12
C TYR A 13 5.43 -23.82 12.84
N SER A 14 4.40 -23.54 13.63
CA SER A 14 3.70 -22.26 13.62
C SER A 14 3.45 -21.80 15.05
N ALA A 15 3.79 -20.56 15.36
CA ALA A 15 3.49 -19.94 16.64
C ALA A 15 2.77 -18.60 16.43
N THR A 16 1.78 -18.36 17.28
CA THR A 16 1.07 -17.08 17.36
C THR A 16 1.30 -16.49 18.75
N TYR A 17 1.69 -15.24 18.80
CA TYR A 17 1.93 -14.49 20.03
C TYR A 17 0.98 -13.31 20.08
N ILE A 18 0.18 -13.21 21.15
CA ILE A 18 -0.82 -12.16 21.32
C ILE A 18 -0.47 -11.30 22.54
N LYS A 19 -0.34 -9.99 22.33
CA LYS A 19 -0.14 -8.98 23.38
C LYS A 19 -1.50 -8.49 23.88
N LYS A 20 -1.56 -8.03 25.13
CA LYS A 20 -2.81 -7.59 25.80
C LYS A 20 -3.56 -6.47 25.06
N LYS A 21 -2.88 -5.70 24.19
CA LYS A 21 -3.46 -4.58 23.42
C LYS A 21 -3.94 -4.96 22.01
N GLY A 22 -4.03 -6.25 21.69
CA GLY A 22 -4.50 -6.71 20.38
C GLY A 22 -3.41 -6.83 19.31
N SER A 23 -2.21 -6.28 19.54
CA SER A 23 -1.04 -6.53 18.71
C SER A 23 -0.65 -8.02 18.78
N PHE A 24 -0.29 -8.61 17.64
CA PHE A 24 0.10 -10.01 17.56
C PHE A 24 1.25 -10.23 16.58
N ALA A 25 1.94 -11.35 16.76
CA ALA A 25 2.99 -11.82 15.86
C ALA A 25 2.68 -13.27 15.45
N HIS A 26 2.89 -13.59 14.17
CA HIS A 26 2.80 -14.94 13.65
C HIS A 26 4.17 -15.36 13.12
N LEU A 27 4.70 -16.45 13.66
CA LEU A 27 5.96 -17.05 13.25
C LEU A 27 5.67 -18.38 12.55
N ARG A 28 6.17 -18.54 11.34
CA ARG A 28 6.06 -19.77 10.55
C ARG A 28 7.44 -20.27 10.17
N ILE A 29 7.77 -21.49 10.57
CA ILE A 29 9.04 -22.14 10.24
C ILE A 29 8.74 -23.38 9.41
N TYR A 30 9.21 -23.38 8.17
CA TYR A 30 9.10 -24.52 7.27
C TYR A 30 10.29 -25.48 7.43
N PRO A 31 10.10 -26.79 7.22
CA PRO A 31 11.18 -27.77 7.34
C PRO A 31 12.38 -27.51 6.42
N LEU A 32 12.15 -26.84 5.28
CA LEU A 32 13.18 -26.52 4.27
C LEU A 32 13.90 -25.19 4.53
N GLY A 33 13.86 -24.67 5.76
CA GLY A 33 14.65 -23.50 6.18
C GLY A 33 14.03 -22.13 5.89
N LEU A 34 12.81 -22.07 5.33
CA LEU A 34 12.08 -20.80 5.22
C LEU A 34 11.45 -20.42 6.55
N VAL A 35 11.76 -19.21 7.04
CA VAL A 35 11.16 -18.61 8.23
C VAL A 35 10.40 -17.35 7.80
N LEU A 36 9.13 -17.27 8.15
CA LEU A 36 8.29 -16.09 7.95
C LEU A 36 7.88 -15.53 9.32
N LEU A 37 7.96 -14.21 9.47
CA LEU A 37 7.50 -13.50 10.65
C LEU A 37 6.60 -12.36 10.20
N ASP A 38 5.34 -12.43 10.60
CA ASP A 38 4.35 -11.39 10.40
C ASP A 38 4.06 -10.71 11.74
N LEU A 39 4.16 -9.38 11.78
CA LEU A 39 3.89 -8.57 12.96
C LEU A 39 2.78 -7.58 12.63
N GLN A 40 1.71 -7.60 13.42
CA GLN A 40 0.62 -6.66 13.31
C GLN A 40 0.41 -5.95 14.65
N SER A 41 0.53 -4.62 14.64
CA SER A 41 0.29 -3.78 15.81
C SER A 41 -0.92 -2.87 15.61
N TYR A 42 -1.56 -2.49 16.71
CA TYR A 42 -2.59 -1.46 16.68
C TYR A 42 -1.91 -0.10 16.73
N HIS A 43 -2.16 0.76 15.74
CA HIS A 43 -1.38 1.97 15.55
C HIS A 43 -1.55 2.98 16.71
N GLY A 44 -0.41 3.38 17.27
CA GLY A 44 -0.18 4.59 18.06
C GLY A 44 1.32 4.91 17.99
N ASP A 45 1.70 6.18 17.87
CA ASP A 45 3.06 6.63 17.49
C ASP A 45 4.22 6.03 18.32
N ALA A 46 3.94 5.57 19.54
CA ALA A 46 4.93 4.93 20.41
C ALA A 46 5.21 3.44 20.09
N GLU A 47 4.31 2.75 19.37
CA GLU A 47 4.41 1.29 19.13
C GLU A 47 5.23 0.94 17.86
N GLY A 48 5.40 1.85 16.90
CA GLY A 48 6.20 1.59 15.68
C GLY A 48 7.68 1.30 15.97
N LYS A 49 8.30 2.10 16.86
CA LYS A 49 9.68 1.87 17.33
C LYS A 49 9.83 0.54 18.09
N GLU A 50 8.77 0.06 18.74
CA GLU A 50 8.77 -1.23 19.43
C GLU A 50 8.83 -2.39 18.41
N VAL A 51 8.06 -2.30 17.32
CA VAL A 51 8.06 -3.30 16.23
C VAL A 51 9.42 -3.37 15.55
N ASP A 52 10.03 -2.24 15.21
CA ASP A 52 11.35 -2.23 14.58
C ASP A 52 12.43 -2.83 15.48
N SER A 53 12.39 -2.51 16.78
CA SER A 53 13.30 -3.08 17.77
C SER A 53 13.14 -4.60 17.88
N LEU A 54 11.90 -5.11 17.82
CA LEU A 54 11.62 -6.55 17.85
C LEU A 54 12.13 -7.24 16.59
N LEU A 55 11.90 -6.67 15.40
CA LEU A 55 12.39 -7.20 14.13
C LEU A 55 13.92 -7.31 14.13
N ASN A 56 14.62 -6.26 14.57
CA ASN A 56 16.08 -6.26 14.65
C ASN A 56 16.61 -7.39 15.57
N LYS A 57 15.98 -7.57 16.75
CA LYS A 57 16.34 -8.66 17.68
C LYS A 57 16.09 -10.04 17.09
N VAL A 58 15.03 -10.22 16.30
CA VAL A 58 14.73 -11.49 15.64
C VAL A 58 15.77 -11.76 14.56
N GLU A 59 16.09 -10.77 13.73
CA GLU A 59 17.13 -10.90 12.70
C GLU A 59 18.49 -11.27 13.30
N GLU A 60 18.90 -10.62 14.39
CA GLU A 60 20.13 -10.96 15.14
C GLU A 60 20.11 -12.39 15.65
N ARG A 61 19.03 -12.82 16.32
CA ARG A 61 18.90 -14.21 16.82
C ARG A 61 18.92 -15.25 15.72
N ILE A 62 18.30 -14.96 14.57
CA ILE A 62 18.31 -15.88 13.41
C ILE A 62 19.75 -16.00 12.90
N LYS A 63 20.47 -14.89 12.76
CA LYS A 63 21.88 -14.87 12.33
C LYS A 63 22.76 -15.70 13.26
N GLU A 64 22.67 -15.47 14.57
CA GLU A 64 23.40 -16.24 15.59
C GLU A 64 23.12 -17.74 15.53
N SER A 65 21.86 -18.12 15.25
CA SER A 65 21.45 -19.53 15.20
C SER A 65 21.83 -20.25 13.90
N SER A 66 22.12 -19.49 12.83
CA SER A 66 22.24 -20.04 11.46
C SER A 66 23.63 -20.55 11.04
N GLN A 67 24.60 -20.66 11.95
CA GLN A 67 25.94 -21.26 11.71
C GLN A 67 26.58 -20.84 10.36
N ASP A 68 26.51 -19.55 10.02
CA ASP A 68 27.14 -18.95 8.83
C ASP A 68 26.60 -19.39 7.45
N THR A 69 25.45 -20.07 7.40
CA THR A 69 24.75 -20.28 6.12
C THR A 69 24.28 -18.92 5.57
N THR A 70 24.60 -18.62 4.29
CA THR A 70 24.18 -17.39 3.61
C THR A 70 22.67 -17.40 3.38
N GLY A 71 21.90 -17.12 4.42
CA GLY A 71 20.46 -16.92 4.34
C GLY A 71 20.13 -15.57 3.72
N ARG A 72 19.13 -15.53 2.83
CA ARG A 72 18.60 -14.26 2.32
C ARG A 72 17.54 -13.73 3.28
N VAL A 73 17.79 -12.57 3.87
CA VAL A 73 16.78 -11.83 4.64
C VAL A 73 16.10 -10.83 3.71
N LYS A 74 14.77 -10.81 3.71
CA LYS A 74 13.97 -9.79 3.01
C LYS A 74 12.97 -9.19 3.97
N ARG A 75 13.10 -7.88 4.21
CA ARG A 75 12.17 -7.06 4.99
C ARG A 75 11.47 -6.11 4.02
N PHE A 76 10.14 -6.16 4.00
CA PHE A 76 9.33 -5.23 3.22
C PHE A 76 9.01 -3.98 4.06
N HIS A 77 8.70 -2.87 3.39
CA HIS A 77 8.23 -1.68 4.08
C HIS A 77 6.95 -1.99 4.87
N GLN A 78 6.81 -1.36 6.03
CA GLN A 78 5.63 -1.51 6.85
C GLN A 78 4.44 -0.88 6.14
N SER A 79 3.48 -1.68 5.72
CA SER A 79 2.24 -1.18 5.12
C SER A 79 1.20 -0.88 6.19
N SER A 80 0.62 0.33 6.15
CA SER A 80 -0.60 0.63 6.91
C SER A 80 -1.76 -0.17 6.31
N ARG A 81 -2.49 -0.93 7.14
CA ARG A 81 -3.72 -1.62 6.69
C ARG A 81 -4.94 -0.69 6.68
N ARG A 82 -4.83 0.54 7.18
CA ARG A 82 -5.92 1.53 7.22
C ARG A 82 -5.82 2.55 6.10
N ASP A 83 -4.61 2.88 5.66
CA ASP A 83 -4.40 3.83 4.58
C ASP A 83 -4.41 3.09 3.25
N HIS A 84 -5.62 2.80 2.78
CA HIS A 84 -5.92 2.06 1.53
C HIS A 84 -5.36 2.73 0.27
N TRP A 85 -4.68 3.85 0.41
CA TRP A 85 -4.23 4.67 -0.69
C TRP A 85 -2.81 4.37 -1.17
N GLN A 86 -1.97 3.83 -0.29
CA GLN A 86 -0.53 3.72 -0.57
C GLN A 86 -0.19 2.51 -1.44
N VAL A 87 -1.09 1.55 -1.62
CA VAL A 87 -0.83 0.35 -2.42
C VAL A 87 -1.89 0.21 -3.51
N LEU A 88 -1.47 0.39 -4.75
CA LEU A 88 -2.31 0.24 -5.94
C LEU A 88 -1.90 -1.01 -6.73
N ALA A 89 -2.85 -1.62 -7.43
CA ALA A 89 -2.57 -2.72 -8.35
C ALA A 89 -2.30 -2.16 -9.76
N ALA A 90 -1.25 -2.64 -10.39
CA ALA A 90 -1.03 -2.49 -11.83
C ALA A 90 -2.02 -3.36 -12.62
N ALA A 91 -2.28 -3.06 -13.90
CA ALA A 91 -3.20 -3.87 -14.71
C ALA A 91 -2.73 -5.32 -14.91
N ASP A 92 -1.42 -5.59 -14.77
CA ASP A 92 -0.86 -6.94 -14.80
C ASP A 92 -0.89 -7.66 -13.44
N GLY A 93 -1.53 -7.08 -12.42
CA GLY A 93 -1.73 -7.65 -11.09
C GLY A 93 -0.55 -7.46 -10.14
N ARG A 94 0.49 -6.71 -10.51
CA ARG A 94 1.58 -6.35 -9.59
C ARG A 94 1.11 -5.31 -8.57
N LEU A 95 1.51 -5.47 -7.31
CA LEU A 95 1.31 -4.47 -6.26
C LEU A 95 2.39 -3.40 -6.35
N VAL A 96 1.98 -2.13 -6.32
CA VAL A 96 2.88 -0.98 -6.34
C VAL A 96 2.57 -0.05 -5.18
N GLU A 97 3.61 0.26 -4.42
CA GLU A 97 3.54 1.27 -3.37
C GLU A 97 3.72 2.66 -3.98
N CYS A 98 2.78 3.57 -3.71
CA CYS A 98 2.76 4.93 -4.20
C CYS A 98 3.02 5.91 -3.06
N ASP A 99 3.66 7.04 -3.37
CA ASP A 99 4.04 8.10 -2.44
C ASP A 99 2.88 9.06 -2.12
N ILE A 100 1.73 8.47 -1.79
CA ILE A 100 0.49 9.17 -1.49
C ILE A 100 0.54 9.76 -0.09
N ASP A 101 0.30 11.06 0.01
CA ASP A 101 0.30 11.79 1.28
C ASP A 101 -1.07 12.33 1.69
N GLU A 102 -2.00 12.52 0.76
CA GLU A 102 -3.35 13.01 1.07
C GLU A 102 -4.42 12.33 0.20
N GLY A 103 -5.56 11.97 0.80
CA GLY A 103 -6.76 11.59 0.07
C GLY A 103 -7.63 12.83 -0.14
N VAL A 104 -7.66 13.36 -1.37
CA VAL A 104 -8.36 14.59 -1.73
C VAL A 104 -9.87 14.35 -1.91
N SER A 105 -10.25 13.21 -2.50
CA SER A 105 -11.65 12.82 -2.73
C SER A 105 -11.79 11.30 -2.76
N ASP A 106 -12.88 10.76 -2.21
CA ASP A 106 -13.30 9.35 -2.33
C ASP A 106 -14.83 9.30 -2.31
N GLU A 107 -15.43 9.20 -3.49
CA GLU A 107 -16.88 9.33 -3.66
C GLU A 107 -17.41 8.22 -4.56
N ASP A 108 -18.61 7.74 -4.27
CA ASP A 108 -19.32 6.81 -5.15
C ASP A 108 -20.32 7.57 -6.03
N SER A 109 -20.07 7.57 -7.34
CA SER A 109 -21.05 8.04 -8.32
C SER A 109 -22.04 6.92 -8.65
N PRO A 110 -23.17 7.22 -9.32
CA PRO A 110 -24.09 6.19 -9.82
C PRO A 110 -23.45 5.15 -10.77
N TYR A 111 -22.26 5.44 -11.30
CA TYR A 111 -21.58 4.62 -12.31
C TYR A 111 -20.35 3.90 -11.77
N GLN A 112 -19.59 4.56 -10.87
CA GLN A 112 -18.31 4.06 -10.37
C GLN A 112 -17.82 4.81 -9.13
N ASN A 113 -16.90 4.18 -8.39
CA ASN A 113 -16.12 4.83 -7.34
C ASN A 113 -15.07 5.76 -7.97
N ILE A 114 -14.95 6.98 -7.44
CA ILE A 114 -14.06 8.04 -7.90
C ILE A 114 -13.14 8.43 -6.75
N LYS A 115 -11.83 8.26 -6.96
CA LYS A 115 -10.79 8.46 -5.96
C LYS A 115 -9.72 9.39 -6.48
N ILE A 116 -9.40 10.43 -5.72
CA ILE A 116 -8.33 11.38 -6.03
C ILE A 116 -7.37 11.44 -4.84
N PRO A 117 -6.22 10.75 -4.87
CA PRO A 117 -5.13 11.12 -3.98
C PRO A 117 -4.30 12.27 -4.50
N HIS A 118 -3.53 12.83 -3.59
CA HIS A 118 -2.30 13.54 -3.89
C HIS A 118 -1.06 12.63 -3.68
N SER A 119 -0.20 12.56 -4.68
CA SER A 119 1.15 11.97 -4.66
C SER A 119 2.18 13.09 -4.60
N LYS A 120 3.27 12.91 -3.83
CA LYS A 120 4.35 13.90 -3.75
C LYS A 120 5.05 14.12 -5.09
N GLN A 121 5.20 13.07 -5.88
CA GLN A 121 5.87 13.10 -7.18
C GLN A 121 4.94 13.50 -8.32
N PHE A 122 3.70 13.01 -8.29
CA PHE A 122 2.79 13.10 -9.43
C PHE A 122 1.62 14.07 -9.21
N GLY A 123 1.53 14.70 -8.04
CA GLY A 123 0.40 15.56 -7.69
C GLY A 123 -0.89 14.76 -7.58
N ASN A 124 -2.01 15.35 -7.98
CA ASN A 124 -3.29 14.66 -7.92
C ASN A 124 -3.36 13.54 -8.97
N ILE A 125 -3.58 12.31 -8.52
CA ILE A 125 -3.86 11.16 -9.38
C ILE A 125 -5.37 10.95 -9.38
N LEU A 126 -5.92 10.39 -10.44
CA LEU A 126 -7.30 9.95 -10.46
C LEU A 126 -7.34 8.43 -10.61
N ILE A 127 -8.18 7.81 -9.79
CA ILE A 127 -8.40 6.37 -9.69
C ILE A 127 -9.91 6.14 -9.82
N LEU A 128 -10.30 5.28 -10.75
CA LEU A 128 -11.70 5.03 -11.08
C LEU A 128 -11.98 3.54 -10.91
N SER A 129 -12.92 3.18 -10.02
CA SER A 129 -13.22 1.80 -9.62
C SER A 129 -12.02 0.96 -9.17
N GLY A 130 -10.98 1.62 -8.65
CA GLY A 130 -9.75 0.96 -8.19
C GLY A 130 -8.67 0.80 -9.27
N ASP A 131 -8.96 1.18 -10.52
CA ASP A 131 -7.98 1.18 -11.60
C ASP A 131 -7.35 2.57 -11.78
N GLY A 132 -6.04 2.58 -12.08
CA GLY A 132 -5.32 3.79 -12.43
C GLY A 132 -5.79 4.37 -13.76
N ASN A 133 -5.59 5.67 -13.95
CA ASN A 133 -6.01 6.47 -15.10
C ASN A 133 -5.31 6.12 -16.43
N CYS A 134 -5.43 4.87 -16.87
CA CYS A 134 -4.94 4.40 -18.16
C CYS A 134 -5.69 5.14 -19.29
N VAL A 135 -4.97 5.50 -20.36
CA VAL A 135 -5.52 6.23 -21.52
C VAL A 135 -6.73 5.56 -22.15
N ASN A 136 -6.86 4.25 -21.97
CA ASN A 136 -7.95 3.46 -22.53
C ASN A 136 -9.28 3.67 -21.78
N LEU A 137 -9.26 4.25 -20.58
CA LEU A 137 -10.46 4.53 -19.76
C LEU A 137 -11.17 5.82 -20.21
N THR A 138 -11.41 5.95 -21.51
CA THR A 138 -11.91 7.19 -22.15
C THR A 138 -13.22 7.72 -21.55
N GLU A 139 -14.22 6.87 -21.32
CA GLU A 139 -15.50 7.26 -20.71
C GLU A 139 -15.31 7.77 -19.28
N ALA A 140 -14.46 7.10 -18.52
CA ALA A 140 -14.17 7.40 -17.13
C ALA A 140 -13.40 8.75 -17.01
N LEU A 141 -12.44 9.00 -17.91
CA LEU A 141 -11.73 10.26 -18.05
C LEU A 141 -12.67 11.42 -18.41
N SER A 142 -13.61 11.21 -19.33
CA SER A 142 -14.61 12.22 -19.69
C SER A 142 -15.53 12.58 -18.53
N LEU A 143 -16.02 11.58 -17.77
CA LEU A 143 -16.84 11.82 -16.58
C LEU A 143 -16.07 12.61 -15.51
N TYR A 144 -14.78 12.35 -15.34
CA TYR A 144 -13.96 13.13 -14.43
C TYR A 144 -13.86 14.61 -14.83
N GLU A 145 -13.62 14.89 -16.11
CA GLU A 145 -13.58 16.25 -16.63
C GLU A 145 -14.90 16.99 -16.41
N GLU A 146 -16.03 16.28 -16.52
CA GLU A 146 -17.35 16.81 -16.16
C GLU A 146 -17.44 17.10 -14.66
N GLN A 147 -17.04 16.16 -13.79
CA GLN A 147 -17.08 16.34 -12.34
C GLN A 147 -16.20 17.50 -11.85
N LEU A 148 -15.05 17.78 -12.49
CA LEU A 148 -14.25 18.96 -12.19
C LEU A 148 -15.05 20.26 -12.37
N GLY A 149 -15.99 20.31 -13.31
CA GLY A 149 -16.89 21.44 -13.52
C GLY A 149 -17.95 21.62 -12.44
N HIS A 150 -18.23 20.59 -11.64
CA HIS A 150 -19.22 20.60 -10.56
C HIS A 150 -18.62 20.91 -9.18
N LEU A 151 -17.30 21.06 -9.08
CA LEU A 151 -16.64 21.39 -7.82
C LEU A 151 -17.12 22.74 -7.27
N TYR A 152 -17.19 22.83 -5.93
CA TYR A 152 -17.66 24.03 -5.23
C TYR A 152 -16.84 25.28 -5.56
N CYS A 153 -15.55 25.11 -5.87
CA CYS A 153 -14.67 26.16 -6.33
C CYS A 153 -14.39 25.96 -7.81
N PRO A 154 -14.53 27.01 -8.64
CA PRO A 154 -14.18 26.89 -10.05
C PRO A 154 -12.71 26.51 -10.22
N VAL A 155 -12.47 25.48 -11.01
CA VAL A 155 -11.12 25.01 -11.36
C VAL A 155 -10.90 25.05 -12.87
N GLU A 156 -9.64 25.08 -13.25
CA GLU A 156 -9.17 24.82 -14.61
C GLU A 156 -8.16 23.67 -14.53
N PHE A 157 -7.94 22.99 -15.66
CA PHE A 157 -7.01 21.88 -15.70
C PHE A 157 -6.31 21.74 -17.05
N SER A 158 -5.16 21.08 -17.05
CA SER A 158 -4.49 20.53 -18.22
C SER A 158 -4.31 19.03 -18.03
N LYS A 159 -4.14 18.30 -19.15
CA LYS A 159 -3.82 16.87 -19.11
C LYS A 159 -2.65 16.52 -20.00
N GLU A 160 -1.83 15.59 -19.54
CA GLU A 160 -0.68 15.05 -20.26
C GLU A 160 -0.77 13.53 -20.32
N ILE A 161 -0.43 12.95 -21.47
CA ILE A 161 -0.38 11.50 -21.65
C ILE A 161 1.08 11.08 -21.57
N VAL A 162 1.42 10.26 -20.58
CA VAL A 162 2.79 9.82 -20.34
C VAL A 162 2.84 8.31 -20.31
N CYS A 163 3.82 7.72 -21.00
CA CYS A 163 4.13 6.31 -20.85
C CYS A 163 4.80 6.09 -19.51
N VAL A 164 4.23 5.21 -18.68
CA VAL A 164 4.79 4.83 -17.40
C VAL A 164 5.48 3.47 -17.56
N PRO A 165 6.82 3.43 -17.75
CA PRO A 165 7.49 2.21 -18.21
C PRO A 165 7.40 1.05 -17.21
N SER A 166 7.26 1.33 -15.91
CA SER A 166 7.07 0.31 -14.87
C SER A 166 5.77 -0.48 -15.03
N TYR A 167 4.75 0.15 -15.62
CA TYR A 167 3.43 -0.43 -15.88
C TYR A 167 3.24 -0.84 -17.34
N LEU A 168 4.11 -0.42 -18.26
CA LEU A 168 3.97 -0.63 -19.71
C LEU A 168 2.64 -0.05 -20.25
N GLU A 169 2.18 1.05 -19.65
CA GLU A 169 0.89 1.67 -19.93
C GLU A 169 1.05 3.17 -20.21
N LEU A 170 0.12 3.72 -20.98
CA LEU A 170 -0.05 5.16 -21.14
C LEU A 170 -1.04 5.67 -20.10
N TRP A 171 -0.62 6.63 -19.29
CA TRP A 171 -1.42 7.21 -18.22
C TRP A 171 -1.76 8.66 -18.55
N VAL A 172 -2.95 9.10 -18.12
CA VAL A 172 -3.39 10.50 -18.25
C VAL A 172 -3.22 11.20 -16.91
N PHE A 173 -2.29 12.14 -16.86
CA PHE A 173 -2.02 12.99 -15.70
C PHE A 173 -2.77 14.30 -15.82
N TYR A 174 -3.48 14.70 -14.78
CA TYR A 174 -4.20 15.97 -14.73
C TYR A 174 -3.49 16.94 -13.79
N THR A 175 -3.19 18.14 -14.29
CA THR A 175 -2.83 19.27 -13.43
C THR A 175 -4.07 20.11 -13.26
N VAL A 176 -4.60 20.23 -12.04
CA VAL A 176 -5.83 20.99 -11.73
C VAL A 176 -5.47 22.16 -10.82
N TRP A 177 -5.95 23.36 -11.14
CA TRP A 177 -5.74 24.57 -10.33
C TRP A 177 -7.03 25.36 -10.17
N LYS A 178 -7.12 26.12 -9.07
CA LYS A 178 -8.25 27.03 -8.85
C LYS A 178 -8.23 28.13 -9.90
N LYS A 179 -9.39 28.42 -10.47
CA LYS A 179 -9.55 29.57 -11.35
C LYS A 179 -9.34 30.84 -10.53
N ALA A 180 -8.48 31.73 -11.00
CA ALA A 180 -8.29 33.02 -10.36
C ALA A 180 -9.63 33.76 -10.33
N LYS A 181 -9.95 34.41 -9.20
CA LYS A 181 -11.08 35.34 -9.17
C LYS A 181 -10.76 36.48 -10.15
N PRO A 182 -11.73 36.89 -10.99
CA PRO A 182 -11.56 38.08 -11.82
C PRO A 182 -11.34 39.33 -10.96
#